data_AF-A0A7Y5CY41-F1
#
_entry.id   AF-A0A7Y5CY41-F1
#
_cell.length_a   1.000
_cell.length_b   1.000
_cell.length_c   1.000
_cell.angle_alpha   90.00
_cell.angle_beta   90.00
_cell.angle_gamma   90.00
#
_symmetry.space_group_name_H-M   'P 1'
#
loop_
_entity.id
_entity.type
_entity.pdbx_description
1 polymer ?
#
loop_
_entity_poly.entity_id
_entity_poly.type
_entity_poly.pdbx_seq_one_letter_code
_entity_poly.pdbx_strand_id
1 'polypeptide(L)' 'MGSPLPAERMGAALASITAWRLDPDAPVACPVCGAKGLAIADQSARPYAEWYALSCTSCGLEYTVHIPLAPPT' A
#
# COMPACT_ATOMS: atom_id res chain seq x y z
N MET A 1 -4.84 -16.50 6.37
CA MET A 1 -4.62 -16.44 4.92
C MET A 1 -5.17 -15.11 4.43
N GLY A 2 -4.29 -14.12 4.22
CA GLY A 2 -4.70 -12.84 3.67
C GLY A 2 -5.00 -12.96 2.17
N SER A 3 -5.95 -12.15 1.69
CA SER A 3 -6.32 -12.10 0.28
C SER A 3 -5.24 -11.35 -0.51
N PRO A 4 -4.74 -11.88 -1.64
CA PRO A 4 -3.77 -11.18 -2.46
C PRO A 4 -4.39 -9.97 -3.17
N LEU A 5 -3.59 -8.94 -3.47
CA LEU A 5 -4.03 -7.80 -4.26
C LEU A 5 -4.18 -8.21 -5.74
N PRO A 6 -5.37 -8.04 -6.36
CA PRO A 6 -5.53 -8.30 -7.79
C PRO A 6 -4.68 -7.33 -8.63
N ALA A 7 -4.09 -7.81 -9.74
CA ALA A 7 -3.23 -6.99 -10.60
C ALA A 7 -3.93 -5.71 -11.12
N GLU A 8 -5.23 -5.81 -11.45
CA GLU A 8 -6.05 -4.68 -11.88
C GLU A 8 -6.23 -3.60 -10.80
N ARG A 9 -6.05 -3.96 -9.53
CA ARG A 9 -6.13 -3.05 -8.37
C ARG A 9 -4.78 -2.46 -7.98
N MET A 10 -3.69 -2.81 -8.68
CA MET A 10 -2.35 -2.29 -8.40
C MET A 10 -2.30 -0.75 -8.51
N GLY A 11 -2.93 -0.16 -9.53
CA GLY A 11 -3.00 1.30 -9.67
C GLY A 11 -3.72 1.99 -8.51
N ALA A 12 -4.81 1.40 -8.02
CA ALA A 12 -5.54 1.91 -6.86
C ALA A 12 -4.73 1.76 -5.55
N ALA A 13 -3.96 0.68 -5.42
CA ALA A 13 -3.06 0.49 -4.29
C ALA A 13 -1.93 1.52 -4.27
N LEU A 14 -1.31 1.80 -5.42
CA LEU A 14 -0.30 2.86 -5.55
C LEU A 14 -0.89 4.23 -5.22
N ALA A 15 -2.09 4.55 -5.71
CA ALA A 15 -2.77 5.80 -5.37
C ALA A 15 -3.06 5.91 -3.85
N SER A 16 -3.43 4.80 -3.21
CA SER A 16 -3.65 4.73 -1.75
C SER A 16 -2.36 4.99 -0.97
N ILE A 17 -1.24 4.41 -1.42
CA ILE A 17 0.09 4.65 -0.83
C ILE A 17 0.50 6.12 -1.02
N THR A 18 0.30 6.70 -2.19
CA THR A 18 0.61 8.12 -2.45
C THR A 18 -0.21 9.04 -1.55
N ALA A 19 -1.51 8.78 -1.39
CA ALA A 19 -2.36 9.56 -0.48
C ALA A 19 -1.90 9.43 0.98
N TRP A 20 -1.57 8.22 1.41
CA TRP A 20 -1.01 7.95 2.73
C TRP A 20 0.34 8.63 2.98
N ARG A 21 1.22 8.71 1.98
CA ARG A 21 2.50 9.43 2.10
C ARG A 21 2.30 10.93 2.35
N LEU A 22 1.23 11.51 1.82
CA LEU A 22 0.92 12.94 2.01
C LEU A 22 0.32 13.20 3.39
N ASP A 23 -0.50 12.26 3.89
CA ASP A 23 -1.13 12.34 5.21
C ASP A 23 -1.29 10.92 5.78
N PRO A 24 -0.34 10.45 6.61
CA PRO A 24 -0.33 9.08 7.11
C PRO A 24 -1.35 8.83 8.23
N ASP A 25 -1.85 9.88 8.86
CA ASP A 25 -2.90 9.84 9.89
C ASP A 25 -4.30 9.80 9.27
N ALA A 26 -4.45 10.22 8.01
CA ALA A 26 -5.72 10.20 7.31
C ALA A 26 -6.21 8.76 7.03
N PRO A 27 -7.52 8.49 7.16
CA PRO A 27 -8.08 7.18 6.87
C PRO A 27 -8.07 6.90 5.36
N VAL A 28 -7.26 5.92 4.96
CA VAL A 28 -7.15 5.46 3.56
C VAL A 28 -8.18 4.37 3.27
N ALA A 29 -8.79 4.40 2.09
CA ALA A 29 -9.74 3.38 1.65
C ALA A 29 -9.01 2.16 1.05
N CYS A 30 -9.50 0.96 1.35
CA CYS A 30 -8.95 -0.27 0.80
C CYS A 30 -9.19 -0.35 -0.71
N PRO A 31 -8.17 -0.59 -1.55
CA PRO A 31 -8.33 -0.66 -3.00
C PRO A 31 -9.15 -1.88 -3.48
N VAL A 32 -9.35 -2.87 -2.61
CA VAL A 32 -10.11 -4.10 -2.91
C VAL A 32 -11.58 -3.96 -2.54
N CYS A 33 -11.89 -3.59 -1.30
CA CYS A 33 -13.26 -3.57 -0.78
C CYS A 33 -13.84 -2.18 -0.53
N GLY A 34 -13.02 -1.12 -0.62
CA GLY A 34 -13.45 0.26 -0.37
C GLY A 34 -13.63 0.64 1.11
N ALA A 35 -13.42 -0.29 2.05
CA ALA A 35 -13.50 0.01 3.49
C ALA A 35 -12.44 1.03 3.90
N LYS A 36 -12.82 2.00 4.73
CA LYS A 36 -11.88 2.98 5.31
C LYS A 36 -11.09 2.36 6.45
N GLY A 37 -9.83 2.77 6.61
CA GLY A 37 -8.93 2.23 7.63
C GLY A 37 -8.00 1.13 7.10
N LEU A 38 -7.60 1.24 5.83
CA LEU A 38 -6.48 0.45 5.31
C LEU A 38 -5.22 0.80 6.11
N ALA A 39 -4.61 -0.19 6.76
CA ALA A 39 -3.35 -0.01 7.46
C ALA A 39 -2.20 -0.14 6.45
N ILE A 40 -1.38 0.90 6.38
CA ILE A 40 -0.21 0.98 5.52
C ILE A 40 1.01 1.16 6.42
N ALA A 41 2.00 0.27 6.28
CA ALA A 41 3.26 0.38 6.98
C ALA A 41 4.42 0.49 5.98
N ASP A 42 5.23 1.54 6.13
CA ASP A 42 6.50 1.66 5.44
C ASP A 42 7.52 0.70 6.06
N GLN A 43 8.06 -0.20 5.25
CA GLN A 43 9.10 -1.17 5.60
C GLN A 43 10.36 -0.91 4.77
N SER A 44 10.52 0.32 4.26
CA SER A 44 11.59 0.72 3.36
C SER A 44 12.90 0.84 4.13
N ALA A 45 13.61 -0.28 4.28
CA ALA A 45 14.88 -0.31 5.03
C ALA A 45 16.11 0.12 4.21
N ARG A 46 15.96 0.43 2.90
CA ARG A 46 17.10 0.68 1.99
C ARG A 46 16.91 1.95 1.14
N PRO A 47 18.01 2.65 0.78
CA PRO A 47 17.95 3.92 0.06
C PRO A 47 17.40 3.85 -1.38
N TYR A 48 17.23 2.65 -1.96
CA TYR A 48 16.89 2.48 -3.39
C TYR A 48 15.64 1.61 -3.64
N ALA A 49 14.92 1.21 -2.60
CA ALA A 49 13.72 0.40 -2.76
C ALA A 49 12.74 0.68 -1.63
N GLU A 50 11.49 1.02 -1.99
CA GLU A 50 10.42 1.24 -1.03
C GLU A 50 9.50 0.02 -0.95
N TRP A 51 9.12 -0.34 0.27
CA TRP A 51 8.31 -1.51 0.57
C TRP A 51 7.15 -1.07 1.45
N TYR A 52 5.91 -1.21 0.96
CA TYR A 52 4.71 -0.88 1.73
C TYR A 52 3.89 -2.11 2.01
N ALA A 53 3.72 -2.44 3.28
CA ALA A 53 2.79 -3.47 3.71
C ALA A 53 1.38 -2.88 3.82
N LEU A 54 0.46 -3.39 2.99
CA LEU A 54 -0.96 -3.07 3.01
C LEU A 54 -1.71 -4.16 3.75
N SER A 55 -2.48 -3.78 4.77
CA SER A 55 -3.34 -4.68 5.53
C SER A 55 -4.73 -4.10 5.72
N CYS A 56 -5.77 -4.89 5.45
CA CYS A 56 -7.16 -4.48 5.65
C CYS A 56 -7.92 -5.52 6.49
N THR A 57 -8.38 -5.11 7.66
CA THR A 57 -9.17 -5.97 8.57
C THR A 57 -10.56 -6.32 7.99
N SER A 58 -11.12 -5.51 7.09
CA SER A 58 -12.46 -5.75 6.54
C SER A 58 -12.52 -6.87 5.50
N CYS A 59 -11.55 -6.94 4.57
CA CYS A 59 -11.51 -7.96 3.52
C CYS A 59 -10.37 -8.98 3.70
N GLY A 60 -9.54 -8.78 4.73
CA GLY A 60 -8.35 -9.59 4.98
C GLY A 60 -7.26 -9.38 3.93
N LEU A 61 -7.21 -8.24 3.23
CA LEU A 61 -6.09 -7.93 2.34
C LEU A 61 -4.80 -7.94 3.16
N GLU A 62 -3.79 -8.67 2.68
CA GLU A 62 -2.44 -8.66 3.23
C GLU A 62 -1.49 -8.75 2.04
N TYR A 63 -0.87 -7.63 1.68
CA TYR A 63 -0.06 -7.54 0.48
C TYR A 63 1.06 -6.52 0.63
N THR A 64 2.27 -6.88 0.18
CA THR A 64 3.41 -5.97 0.17
C THR A 64 3.64 -5.43 -1.23
N VAL A 65 3.55 -4.11 -1.38
CA VAL A 65 3.86 -3.40 -2.62
C VAL A 65 5.34 -3.03 -2.63
N HIS A 66 6.04 -3.46 -3.68
CA HIS A 66 7.42 -3.09 -3.93
C HIS A 66 7.46 -1.98 -4.98
N ILE A 67 7.99 -0.82 -4.60
CA ILE A 67 8.16 0.33 -5.50
C ILE A 67 9.67 0.51 -5.73
N PRO A 68 10.19 0.20 -6.93
CA PRO A 68 11.59 0.46 -7.25
C PRO A 68 11.79 1.98 -7.38
N LEU A 69 12.66 2.54 -6.53
CA LEU A 69 13.14 3.91 -6.71
C LEU A 69 14.18 3.89 -7.83
N ALA A 70 14.00 4.73 -8.85
CA ALA A 70 15.04 4.90 -9.86
C ALA A 70 16.35 5.35 -9.18
N PRO A 71 17.51 4.82 -9.60
CA PRO A 71 18.78 5.30 -9.07
C PRO A 71 18.93 6.79 -9.39
N PRO A 72 19.58 7.58 -8.50
CA PRO A 72 19.84 8.99 -8.80
C PRO A 72 20.70 9.08 -10.07
N THR A 73 20.25 9.92 -11.02
CA THR A 73 20.92 10.21 -12.29
C THR A 73 22.20 11.01 -12.09
#